data_AF-A0A843F8D5-F1
#
_entry.id   AF-A0A843F8D5-F1
#
_cell.length_a   1.000
_cell.length_b   1.000
_cell.length_c   1.000
_cell.angle_alpha   90.00
_cell.angle_beta   90.00
_cell.angle_gamma   90.00
#
_symmetry.space_group_name_H-M   'P 1'
#
loop_
_entity.id
_entity.type
_entity.pdbx_description
1 polymer ?
#
loop_
_entity_poly.entity_id
_entity_poly.type
_entity_poly.pdbx_seq_one_letter_code
_entity_poly.pdbx_strand_id
1 'polypeptide(L)' 'MKSSIILCGGQSRRMGKDKGSLIIKDKPMIKYILSTLNNEIDEVIIVLNDNKRIDKYMEFINPEDYSYKLKFVEDKI' A
#
# COMPACT_ATOMS: atom_id res chain seq x y z
N MET A 1 12.12 -4.64 16.87
CA MET A 1 11.76 -4.44 15.45
C MET A 1 10.32 -4.90 15.25
N LYS A 2 9.42 -3.98 14.93
CA LYS A 2 8.01 -4.23 14.63
C LYS A 2 7.78 -4.06 13.13
N SER A 3 7.26 -5.09 12.48
CA SER A 3 6.97 -5.10 11.05
C SER A 3 5.47 -5.23 10.81
N SER A 4 4.96 -4.61 9.76
CA SER A 4 3.57 -4.79 9.29
C SER A 4 3.53 -5.26 7.85
N ILE A 5 2.54 -6.09 7.52
CA ILE A 5 2.28 -6.52 6.14
C ILE A 5 0.89 -6.02 5.74
N ILE A 6 0.83 -5.29 4.63
CA ILE A 6 -0.42 -4.83 4.03
C ILE A 6 -0.69 -5.66 2.78
N LEU A 7 -1.69 -6.54 2.84
CA LEU A 7 -2.12 -7.37 1.71
C LEU A 7 -3.05 -6.58 0.80
N CYS A 8 -2.56 -6.18 -0.37
CA CYS A 8 -3.29 -5.39 -1.35
C CYS A 8 -3.53 -6.13 -2.68
N GLY A 9 -3.11 -7.39 -2.84
CA GLY A 9 -3.23 -8.18 -4.07
C GLY A 9 -4.65 -8.61 -4.50
N GLY A 10 -5.72 -8.22 -3.80
CA GLY A 10 -7.08 -8.64 -4.14
C GLY A 10 -7.56 -8.16 -5.52
N GLN A 11 -8.28 -9.01 -6.26
CA GLN A 11 -8.78 -8.72 -7.62
C GLN A 11 -9.89 -7.68 -7.70
N SER A 12 -10.44 -7.24 -6.56
CA SER A 12 -11.47 -6.19 -6.48
C SER A 12 -12.71 -6.39 -7.37
N ARG A 13 -13.06 -7.64 -7.73
CA ARG A 13 -14.19 -7.99 -8.64
C ARG A 13 -15.51 -7.31 -8.30
N ARG A 14 -15.84 -7.19 -7.01
CA ARG A 14 -17.06 -6.52 -6.54
C ARG A 14 -17.01 -5.00 -6.63
N MET A 15 -15.83 -4.40 -6.50
CA MET A 15 -15.65 -2.95 -6.60
C MET A 15 -15.39 -2.48 -8.04
N GLY A 16 -15.02 -3.38 -8.95
CA GLY A 16 -14.73 -3.09 -10.36
C GLY A 16 -13.44 -2.30 -10.61
N LYS A 17 -12.79 -1.83 -9.55
CA LYS A 17 -11.53 -1.07 -9.58
C LYS A 17 -10.68 -1.43 -8.37
N ASP A 18 -9.37 -1.25 -8.51
CA ASP A 18 -8.44 -1.43 -7.40
C ASP A 18 -8.83 -0.56 -6.20
N LYS A 19 -9.08 -1.23 -5.06
CA LYS A 19 -9.56 -0.59 -3.83
C LYS A 19 -8.52 0.31 -3.20
N GLY A 20 -7.23 -0.08 -3.19
CA GLY A 20 -6.22 0.68 -2.47
C GLY A 20 -5.85 2.01 -3.14
N SER A 21 -5.92 2.09 -4.48
CA SER A 21 -5.79 3.35 -5.24
C SER A 21 -7.08 4.17 -5.35
N LEU A 22 -8.20 3.72 -4.74
CA LEU A 22 -9.44 4.49 -4.73
C LEU A 22 -9.26 5.79 -3.93
N ILE A 23 -9.58 6.92 -4.55
CA ILE A 23 -9.59 8.22 -3.87
C ILE A 23 -10.77 8.30 -2.90
N ILE A 24 -10.46 8.58 -1.63
CA ILE A 24 -11.40 8.89 -0.56
C ILE A 24 -10.95 10.23 0.00
N LYS A 25 -11.81 11.25 0.01
CA LYS A 25 -11.49 12.61 0.51
C LYS A 25 -10.09 13.08 0.05
N ASP A 26 -9.86 13.02 -1.25
CA ASP A 26 -8.66 13.48 -1.96
C ASP A 26 -7.37 12.68 -1.71
N LYS A 27 -7.44 11.54 -1.02
CA LYS A 27 -6.29 10.64 -0.82
C LYS A 27 -6.60 9.21 -1.27
N PRO A 28 -5.63 8.50 -1.90
CA PRO A 28 -5.75 7.07 -2.11
C PRO A 28 -6.00 6.34 -0.78
N MET A 29 -6.93 5.38 -0.78
CA MET A 29 -7.34 4.65 0.43
C MET A 29 -6.16 4.09 1.24
N ILE A 30 -5.14 3.55 0.57
CA ILE A 30 -3.96 3.00 1.26
C ILE A 30 -3.18 4.05 2.06
N LYS A 31 -3.18 5.32 1.66
CA LYS A 31 -2.47 6.38 2.41
C LYS A 31 -3.03 6.56 3.82
N TYR A 32 -4.33 6.34 4.02
CA TYR A 32 -4.90 6.38 5.36
C TYR A 32 -4.32 5.29 6.26
N ILE A 33 -4.17 4.07 5.72
CA ILE A 33 -3.57 2.94 6.44
C ILE A 33 -2.11 3.26 6.78
N LEU A 34 -1.34 3.74 5.80
CA LEU A 34 0.07 4.07 6.02
C LEU A 34 0.25 5.18 7.06
N SER A 35 -0.54 6.25 6.98
CA SER A 35 -0.47 7.33 7.99
C SER A 35 -0.81 6.85 9.40
N THR A 36 -1.70 5.87 9.58
CA THR A 36 -2.02 5.31 10.91
C THR A 36 -0.89 4.49 11.52
N LEU A 37 0.09 4.06 10.73
CA LEU A 37 1.23 3.26 11.20
C LEU A 37 2.44 4.11 11.61
N ASN A 38 2.40 5.42 11.39
CA ASN A 38 3.50 6.31 11.72
C ASN A 38 3.83 6.25 13.22
N ASN A 39 5.12 6.13 13.52
CA ASN A 39 5.73 5.97 14.85
C ASN A 39 5.36 4.68 15.61
N GLU A 40 4.59 3.76 15.00
CA GLU A 40 4.18 2.50 15.63
C GLU A 40 5.03 1.30 15.21
N ILE A 41 5.69 1.38 14.04
CA ILE A 41 6.43 0.29 13.40
C ILE A 41 7.78 0.76 12.84
N ASP A 42 8.67 -0.19 12.57
CA ASP A 42 9.99 0.05 11.97
C ASP A 42 9.97 -0.16 10.44
N GLU A 43 9.09 -1.04 9.95
CA GLU A 43 8.94 -1.33 8.53
C GLU A 43 7.53 -1.80 8.15
N VAL A 44 7.16 -1.54 6.89
CA VAL A 44 5.97 -2.08 6.25
C VAL A 44 6.30 -2.74 4.91
N ILE A 45 5.66 -3.88 4.65
CA ILE A 45 5.69 -4.60 3.38
C ILE A 45 4.30 -4.52 2.74
N ILE A 46 4.20 -3.90 1.57
CA ILE A 46 2.97 -3.83 0.78
C ILE A 46 3.03 -4.92 -0.28
N VAL A 47 2.11 -5.88 -0.19
CA VAL A 47 2.05 -7.04 -1.08
C VAL A 47 0.99 -6.83 -2.16
N LEU A 48 1.39 -6.90 -3.42
CA LEU A 48 0.54 -6.71 -4.60
C LEU A 48 0.70 -7.91 -5.55
N ASN A 49 -0.32 -8.18 -6.36
CA ASN A 49 -0.38 -9.40 -7.19
C ASN A 49 0.37 -9.29 -8.53
N ASP A 50 0.83 -8.09 -8.91
CA ASP A 50 1.58 -7.87 -10.15
C ASP A 50 2.40 -6.57 -10.08
N ASN A 51 3.50 -6.51 -10.85
CA ASN A 51 4.37 -5.34 -10.92
C ASN A 51 3.69 -4.08 -11.45
N LYS A 52 2.70 -4.18 -12.36
CA LYS A 52 2.01 -2.99 -12.89
C LYS A 52 1.27 -2.24 -11.79
N ARG A 53 0.69 -2.97 -10.84
CA ARG A 53 0.07 -2.37 -9.65
C ARG A 53 1.10 -1.80 -8.68
N ILE A 54 2.28 -2.40 -8.56
CA ILE A 54 3.38 -1.83 -7.79
C ILE A 54 3.77 -0.47 -8.38
N ASP A 55 4.01 -0.40 -9.70
CA ASP A 55 4.31 0.84 -10.42
C ASP A 55 3.26 1.91 -10.16
N LYS A 56 1.98 1.55 -10.31
CA LYS A 56 0.85 2.46 -10.01
C LYS A 56 0.89 2.99 -8.58
N TYR A 57 1.23 2.16 -7.60
CA TYR A 57 1.28 2.58 -6.19
C TYR A 57 2.48 3.48 -5.91
N MET A 58 3.62 3.24 -6.58
CA MET A 58 4.79 4.11 -6.48
C MET A 58 4.54 5.52 -7.01
N GLU A 59 3.63 5.70 -7.98
CA GLU A 59 3.28 7.04 -8.49
C GLU A 59 2.70 7.98 -7.41
N PHE A 60 2.06 7.42 -6.38
CA PHE A 60 1.43 8.21 -5.34
C PHE A 60 1.93 7.93 -3.93
N ILE A 61 2.79 6.95 -3.70
CA ILE A 61 3.37 6.67 -2.37
C ILE A 61 4.85 7.09 -2.38
N ASN A 62 5.16 8.16 -1.65
CA ASN A 62 6.54 8.56 -1.39
C ASN A 62 7.00 7.96 -0.05
N PRO A 63 8.05 7.11 -0.02
CA PRO A 63 8.52 6.52 1.23
C PRO A 63 8.94 7.53 2.30
N GLU A 64 9.41 8.72 1.88
CA GLU A 64 9.84 9.81 2.76
C GLU A 64 8.69 10.44 3.57
N ASP A 65 7.43 10.19 3.18
CA ASP A 65 6.25 10.69 3.90
C ASP A 65 6.01 9.94 5.24
N TYR A 66 6.75 8.86 5.53
CA TYR A 66 6.48 7.95 6.65
C TYR A 66 7.70 7.75 7.54
N SER A 67 7.45 7.49 8.83
CA SER A 67 8.51 7.35 9.85
C SER A 67 9.22 5.97 9.84
N TYR A 68 8.95 5.12 8.85
CA TYR A 68 9.36 3.72 8.80
C TYR A 68 9.78 3.31 7.39
N LYS A 69 10.48 2.18 7.26
CA LYS A 69 10.91 1.67 5.95
C LYS A 69 9.72 1.08 5.20
N LEU A 70 9.54 1.47 3.93
CA LEU A 70 8.47 0.96 3.08
C LEU A 70 9.06 0.08 1.96
N LYS A 71 8.46 -1.09 1.75
CA LYS A 71 8.87 -2.06 0.74
C LYS A 71 7.65 -2.54 -0.06
N PHE A 72 7.77 -2.65 -1.37
CA PHE A 72 6.78 -3.32 -2.21
C PHE A 72 7.25 -4.72 -2.55
N VAL A 73 6.33 -5.69 -2.54
CA VAL A 73 6.59 -7.08 -2.91
C VAL A 73 5.50 -7.55 -3.87
N GLU A 74 5.91 -8.20 -4.95
CA GLU A 74 5.01 -8.92 -5.85
C GLU A 74 4.78 -10.34 -5.31
N ASP A 75 3.52 -10.72 -5.20
CA ASP A 75 3.09 -12.09 -4.90
C ASP A 75 2.29 -12.64 -6.09
N LYS A 76 2.92 -13.50 -6.88
CA LYS A 76 2.31 -14.11 -8.06
C LYS A 76 1.44 -15.29 -7.62
N ILE A 77 0.20 -14.99 -7.26
CA ILE A 77 -0.86 -15.99 -6.99
C ILE A 77 -1.45 -16.49 -8.31
#